data_AF-A0A1V3TVL6-F1
#
_entry.id   AF-A0A1V3TVL6-F1
#
_cell.length_a   1.000
_cell.length_b   1.000
_cell.length_c   1.000
_cell.angle_alpha   90.00
_cell.angle_beta   90.00
_cell.angle_gamma   90.00
#
_symmetry.space_group_name_H-M   'P 1'
#
loop_
_entity.id
_entity.type
_entity.pdbx_description
1 polymer ?
#
loop_
_entity_poly.entity_id
_entity_poly.type
_entity_poly.pdbx_seq_one_letter_code
_entity_poly.pdbx_strand_id
1 'polypeptide(L)'
;MTKRPFFDNVISFVFLLAGLYNVVGILYPTKFFMDQTIATLDPAVFSWLGQISIILWGLAYLSVSFSFYKVPKLIFVFFIEKMVYVGAWAFWFFENQETLTQLKTNSPDLAFFFSYYGVGDLFFGLFFLYVVIRATREVKSVEKVEQPAQERATEEAPVAKERIEPTF
;
A
#
# COMPACT_ATOMS: atom_id res chain seq x y z
N MET A 1 -19.29 18.65 -0.83
CA MET A 1 -17.88 18.17 -0.91
C MET A 1 -17.15 18.64 0.34
N THR A 2 -16.97 17.78 1.33
CA THR A 2 -16.14 18.07 2.50
C THR A 2 -14.68 18.16 2.06
N LYS A 3 -14.02 19.30 2.25
CA LYS A 3 -12.59 19.45 1.92
C LYS A 3 -11.80 18.43 2.74
N ARG A 4 -11.06 17.55 2.06
CA ARG A 4 -10.13 16.64 2.73
C ARG A 4 -9.04 17.45 3.41
N PRO A 5 -8.62 17.08 4.63
CA PRO A 5 -7.51 17.76 5.28
C PRO A 5 -6.25 17.62 4.41
N PHE A 6 -5.39 18.64 4.43
CA PHE A 6 -4.20 18.74 3.58
C PHE A 6 -3.35 17.45 3.60
N PHE A 7 -3.17 16.84 4.77
CA PHE A 7 -2.40 15.60 4.94
C PHE A 7 -2.97 14.40 4.21
N ASP A 8 -4.30 14.31 4.02
CA ASP A 8 -4.91 13.21 3.29
C ASP A 8 -4.63 13.32 1.79
N ASN A 9 -4.55 14.54 1.26
CA ASN A 9 -4.16 14.76 -0.14
C ASN A 9 -2.71 14.34 -0.38
N VAL A 10 -1.81 14.58 0.59
CA VAL A 10 -0.41 14.13 0.52
C VAL A 10 -0.33 12.60 0.54
N ILE A 11 -1.05 11.94 1.44
CA ILE A 11 -1.10 10.47 1.48
C ILE A 11 -1.66 9.90 0.18
N SER A 12 -2.78 10.45 -0.32
CA SER A 12 -3.35 10.04 -1.60
C SER A 12 -2.35 10.18 -2.74
N PHE A 13 -1.60 11.28 -2.79
CA PHE A 13 -0.56 11.48 -3.79
C PHE A 13 0.57 10.45 -3.69
N VAL A 14 1.03 10.10 -2.49
CA VAL A 14 2.06 9.06 -2.32
C VAL A 14 1.53 7.67 -2.71
N PHE A 15 0.25 7.36 -2.50
CA PHE A 15 -0.38 6.15 -3.05
C PHE A 15 -0.36 6.14 -4.59
N LEU A 16 -0.62 7.29 -5.23
CA LEU A 16 -0.51 7.40 -6.69
C LEU A 16 0.91 7.14 -7.16
N LEU A 17 1.91 7.71 -6.47
CA LEU A 17 3.32 7.45 -6.76
C LEU A 17 3.70 5.98 -6.56
N ALA A 18 3.21 5.32 -5.51
CA ALA A 18 3.46 3.90 -5.27
C ALA A 18 2.87 3.02 -6.38
N GLY A 19 1.65 3.34 -6.82
CA GLY A 19 1.00 2.63 -7.92
C GLY A 19 1.75 2.82 -9.24
N LEU A 20 2.12 4.05 -9.57
CA LEU A 20 2.92 4.37 -10.76
C LEU A 20 4.30 3.74 -10.70
N TYR A 21 4.93 3.70 -9.52
CA TYR A 21 6.21 3.05 -9.31
C TYR A 21 6.17 1.57 -9.70
N ASN A 22 5.15 0.82 -9.26
CA ASN A 22 5.00 -0.57 -9.67
C ASN A 22 4.75 -0.72 -11.18
N VAL A 23 3.82 0.07 -11.73
CA VAL A 23 3.40 -0.07 -13.14
C VAL A 23 4.52 0.35 -14.08
N VAL A 24 5.03 1.57 -13.93
CA VAL A 24 6.09 2.12 -14.80
C VAL A 24 7.42 1.43 -14.50
N GLY A 25 7.71 1.16 -13.22
CA GLY A 25 8.96 0.56 -12.79
C GLY A 25 9.21 -0.83 -13.37
N ILE A 26 8.16 -1.61 -13.67
CA ILE A 26 8.33 -2.89 -14.38
C ILE A 26 8.21 -2.76 -15.90
N LEU A 27 7.32 -1.90 -16.41
CA LEU A 27 7.13 -1.75 -17.86
C LEU A 27 8.34 -1.12 -18.56
N TYR A 28 9.05 -0.22 -17.90
CA TYR A 28 10.23 0.44 -18.45
C TYR A 28 11.39 -0.54 -18.70
N PRO A 29 11.93 -1.27 -17.70
CA PRO A 29 13.07 -2.19 -17.91
C PRO A 29 12.69 -3.41 -18.76
N THR A 30 11.42 -3.79 -18.83
CA THR A 30 10.94 -4.90 -19.69
C THR A 30 10.64 -4.47 -21.12
N LYS A 31 10.74 -3.16 -21.44
CA LYS A 31 10.31 -2.59 -22.72
C LYS A 31 8.90 -3.04 -23.10
N PHE A 32 7.96 -2.90 -22.16
CA PHE A 32 6.59 -3.39 -22.27
C PHE A 32 6.51 -4.91 -22.55
N PHE A 33 7.19 -5.72 -21.71
CA PHE A 33 7.28 -7.18 -21.79
C PHE A 33 8.02 -7.77 -23.00
N MET A 34 8.55 -6.94 -23.90
CA MET A 34 9.29 -7.40 -25.07
C MET A 34 10.70 -7.89 -24.71
N ASP A 35 11.24 -7.44 -23.59
CA ASP A 35 12.57 -7.81 -23.09
C ASP A 35 12.46 -8.78 -21.91
N GLN A 36 13.02 -9.98 -22.07
CA GLN A 36 12.99 -11.06 -21.07
C GLN A 36 14.25 -11.08 -20.18
N THR A 37 15.16 -10.12 -20.33
CA THR A 37 16.45 -10.11 -19.62
C THR A 37 16.25 -10.09 -18.10
N ILE A 38 15.34 -9.26 -17.60
CA ILE A 38 15.02 -9.19 -16.16
C ILE A 38 14.46 -10.53 -15.62
N ALA A 39 13.61 -11.20 -16.38
CA ALA A 39 13.06 -12.50 -16.03
C ALA A 39 14.12 -13.61 -16.01
N THR A 40 15.18 -13.45 -16.82
CA THR A 40 16.31 -14.38 -16.85
C THR A 40 17.25 -14.16 -15.67
N LEU A 41 17.46 -12.90 -15.27
CA LEU A 41 18.33 -12.51 -14.16
C LEU A 41 17.75 -12.87 -12.79
N ASP A 42 16.44 -12.70 -12.61
CA ASP A 42 15.74 -13.08 -11.38
C ASP A 42 14.33 -13.63 -11.70
N PRO A 43 14.23 -14.91 -12.08
CA PRO A 43 12.96 -15.54 -12.44
C PRO A 43 12.01 -15.69 -11.25
N ALA A 44 12.52 -15.68 -10.01
CA ALA A 44 11.69 -15.84 -8.81
C ALA A 44 10.75 -14.63 -8.66
N VAL A 45 11.27 -13.42 -8.90
CA VAL A 45 10.51 -12.17 -8.79
C VAL A 45 9.91 -11.74 -10.12
N PHE A 46 10.66 -11.84 -11.21
CA PHE A 46 10.31 -11.25 -12.51
C PHE A 46 9.91 -12.26 -13.57
N SER A 47 9.41 -13.45 -13.19
CA SER A 47 8.67 -14.31 -14.12
C SER A 47 7.52 -13.56 -14.80
N TRP A 48 6.97 -14.11 -15.88
CA TRP A 48 5.80 -13.53 -16.56
C TRP A 48 4.65 -13.22 -15.57
N LEU A 49 4.41 -14.13 -14.63
CA LEU A 49 3.37 -13.97 -13.61
C LEU A 49 3.77 -12.93 -12.56
N GLY A 50 5.05 -12.91 -12.18
CA GLY A 50 5.61 -11.91 -11.26
C GLY A 50 5.45 -10.49 -11.80
N GLN A 51 5.82 -10.26 -13.07
CA GLN A 51 5.67 -8.97 -13.73
C GLN A 51 4.22 -8.49 -13.79
N ILE A 52 3.29 -9.38 -14.14
CA ILE A 52 1.85 -9.08 -14.10
C ILE A 52 1.40 -8.78 -12.67
N SER A 53 1.87 -9.55 -11.69
CA SER A 53 1.53 -9.36 -10.27
C SER A 53 1.98 -8.00 -9.75
N ILE A 54 3.19 -7.55 -10.10
CA ILE A 54 3.70 -6.21 -9.75
C ILE A 54 2.74 -5.12 -10.25
N ILE A 55 2.27 -5.23 -11.50
CA ILE A 55 1.29 -4.30 -12.07
C ILE A 55 -0.04 -4.37 -11.30
N LEU A 56 -0.56 -5.57 -11.03
CA LEU A 56 -1.82 -5.74 -10.29
C LEU A 56 -1.73 -5.13 -8.89
N TRP A 57 -0.60 -5.28 -8.19
CA TRP A 57 -0.36 -4.60 -6.92
C TRP A 57 -0.32 -3.08 -7.07
N GLY A 58 0.32 -2.57 -8.13
CA GLY A 58 0.30 -1.15 -8.45
C GLY A 58 -1.12 -0.62 -8.63
N LEU A 59 -1.95 -1.32 -9.40
CA LEU A 59 -3.36 -1.00 -9.59
C LEU A 59 -4.16 -1.09 -8.28
N ALA A 60 -3.86 -2.05 -7.42
CA ALA A 60 -4.48 -2.17 -6.10
C ALA A 60 -4.19 -0.93 -5.24
N TYR A 61 -2.94 -0.43 -5.23
CA TYR A 61 -2.61 0.81 -4.51
C TYR A 61 -3.35 2.02 -5.09
N LEU A 62 -3.42 2.14 -6.42
CA LEU A 62 -4.14 3.22 -7.09
C LEU A 62 -5.64 3.22 -6.73
N SER A 63 -6.25 2.03 -6.68
CA SER A 63 -7.68 1.87 -6.43
C SER A 63 -8.14 2.40 -5.07
N VAL A 64 -7.24 2.42 -4.08
CA VAL A 64 -7.52 2.88 -2.72
C VAL A 64 -6.90 4.24 -2.39
N SER A 65 -6.20 4.87 -3.33
CA SER A 65 -5.48 6.14 -3.13
C SER A 65 -6.33 7.23 -2.47
N PHE A 66 -7.61 7.30 -2.80
CA PHE A 66 -8.55 8.27 -2.24
C PHE A 66 -9.48 7.72 -1.15
N SER A 67 -9.31 6.47 -0.72
CA SER A 67 -10.17 5.79 0.26
C SER A 67 -9.39 4.94 1.27
N PHE A 68 -8.07 5.13 1.34
CA PHE A 68 -7.13 4.35 2.15
C PHE A 68 -7.58 4.18 3.62
N TYR A 69 -8.13 5.23 4.23
CA TYR A 69 -8.57 5.24 5.62
C TYR A 69 -9.70 4.24 5.91
N LYS A 70 -10.44 3.80 4.88
CA LYS A 70 -11.51 2.80 5.00
C LYS A 70 -11.00 1.36 5.03
N VAL A 71 -9.76 1.12 4.60
CA VAL A 71 -9.22 -0.22 4.36
C VAL A 71 -7.84 -0.46 5.01
N PRO A 72 -7.62 -0.11 6.30
CA PRO A 72 -6.31 -0.22 6.94
C PRO A 72 -5.75 -1.65 6.93
N LYS A 73 -6.61 -2.68 7.01
CA LYS A 73 -6.17 -4.08 6.93
C LYS A 73 -5.57 -4.42 5.56
N LEU A 74 -6.13 -3.90 4.47
CA LEU A 74 -5.60 -4.10 3.12
C LEU A 74 -4.26 -3.37 2.95
N ILE A 75 -4.13 -2.17 3.52
CA ILE A 75 -2.86 -1.42 3.47
C ILE A 75 -1.77 -2.14 4.24
N PHE A 76 -2.11 -2.84 5.33
CA PHE A 76 -1.15 -3.71 6.02
C PHE A 76 -0.69 -4.89 5.14
N VAL A 77 -1.57 -5.44 4.30
CA VAL A 77 -1.17 -6.45 3.30
C VAL A 77 -0.19 -5.84 2.29
N PHE A 78 -0.39 -4.59 1.85
CA PHE A 78 0.57 -3.90 0.98
C PHE A 78 1.94 -3.71 1.64
N PHE A 79 1.98 -3.42 2.95
CA PHE A 79 3.25 -3.38 3.68
C PHE A 79 3.96 -4.74 3.66
N ILE A 80 3.25 -5.84 3.96
CA ILE A 80 3.83 -7.18 3.94
C ILE A 80 4.37 -7.52 2.55
N GLU A 81 3.57 -7.28 1.52
CA GLU A 81 3.99 -7.51 0.13
C GLU A 81 5.27 -6.73 -0.20
N LYS A 82 5.35 -5.44 0.13
CA LYS A 82 6.59 -4.67 -0.04
C LYS A 82 7.79 -5.27 0.71
N MET A 83 7.60 -5.74 1.94
CA MET A 83 8.70 -6.37 2.68
C MET A 83 9.16 -7.70 2.05
N VAL A 84 8.26 -8.45 1.41
CA VAL A 84 8.63 -9.64 0.63
C VAL A 84 9.51 -9.25 -0.56
N TYR A 85 9.15 -8.22 -1.34
CA TYR A 85 9.97 -7.74 -2.45
C TYR A 85 11.32 -7.16 -1.99
N VAL A 86 11.35 -6.44 -0.86
CA VAL A 86 12.62 -5.97 -0.24
C VAL A 86 13.51 -7.15 0.13
N GLY A 87 12.96 -8.19 0.75
CA GLY A 87 13.71 -9.39 1.12
C GLY A 87 14.27 -10.13 -0.09
N ALA A 88 13.44 -10.34 -1.11
CA ALA A 88 13.85 -10.97 -2.36
C ALA A 88 14.93 -10.16 -3.08
N TRP A 89 14.76 -8.83 -3.15
CA TRP A 89 15.77 -7.92 -3.68
C TRP A 89 17.08 -7.98 -2.92
N ALA A 90 17.04 -7.87 -1.59
CA ALA A 90 18.25 -7.88 -0.78
C ALA A 90 19.02 -9.19 -0.97
N PHE A 91 18.31 -10.32 -0.96
CA PHE A 91 18.89 -11.63 -1.23
C PHE A 91 19.56 -11.67 -2.61
N TRP A 92 18.84 -11.31 -3.67
CA TRP A 92 19.38 -11.27 -5.03
C TRP A 92 20.58 -10.31 -5.13
N PHE A 93 20.45 -9.09 -4.58
CA PHE A 93 21.47 -8.04 -4.65
C PHE A 93 22.78 -8.49 -4.01
N PHE A 94 22.74 -9.09 -2.81
CA PHE A 94 23.95 -9.53 -2.13
C PHE A 94 24.59 -10.77 -2.79
N GLU A 95 23.81 -11.66 -3.39
CA GLU A 95 24.35 -12.83 -4.10
C GLU A 95 24.90 -12.50 -5.50
N ASN A 96 24.39 -11.45 -6.16
CA ASN A 96 24.66 -11.17 -7.58
C ASN A 96 25.52 -9.92 -7.83
N GLN A 97 26.46 -9.60 -6.92
CA GLN A 97 27.33 -8.43 -7.04
C GLN A 97 28.21 -8.45 -8.32
N GLU A 98 28.67 -9.63 -8.75
CA GLU A 98 29.42 -9.77 -10.00
C GLU A 98 28.54 -9.47 -11.22
N THR A 99 27.35 -10.07 -11.28
CA THR A 99 26.33 -9.82 -12.31
C THR A 99 25.98 -8.34 -12.39
N LEU A 100 25.77 -7.67 -11.24
CA LEU A 100 25.53 -6.24 -11.17
C LEU A 100 26.68 -5.42 -11.77
N THR A 101 27.92 -5.84 -11.56
CA THR A 101 29.10 -5.16 -12.14
C THR A 101 29.14 -5.33 -13.66
N GLN A 102 28.80 -6.51 -14.18
CA GLN A 102 28.71 -6.74 -15.62
C GLN A 102 27.56 -5.93 -16.25
N LEU A 103 26.41 -5.84 -15.57
CA LEU A 103 25.27 -5.04 -16.02
C LEU A 103 25.62 -3.55 -16.11
N LYS A 104 26.45 -3.00 -15.22
CA LYS A 104 26.86 -1.58 -15.30
C LYS A 104 27.53 -1.23 -16.63
N THR A 105 28.21 -2.19 -17.26
CA THR A 105 28.86 -2.01 -18.56
C THR A 105 27.91 -2.29 -19.72
N ASN A 106 27.14 -3.37 -19.64
CA ASN A 106 26.37 -3.89 -20.77
C ASN A 106 24.93 -3.37 -20.83
N SER A 107 24.34 -3.02 -19.69
CA SER A 107 22.94 -2.59 -19.56
C SER A 107 22.77 -1.68 -18.32
N PRO A 108 23.21 -0.41 -18.39
CA PRO A 108 23.21 0.49 -17.24
C PRO A 108 21.83 0.77 -16.64
N ASP A 109 20.79 0.70 -17.46
CA ASP A 109 19.38 0.81 -17.07
C ASP A 109 18.95 -0.35 -16.16
N LEU A 110 19.32 -1.59 -16.51
CA LEU A 110 19.08 -2.77 -15.66
C LEU A 110 19.95 -2.73 -14.41
N ALA A 111 21.21 -2.30 -14.52
CA ALA A 111 22.07 -2.12 -13.36
C ALA A 111 21.46 -1.12 -12.35
N PHE A 112 20.92 -0.01 -12.84
CA PHE A 112 20.20 0.96 -12.01
C PHE A 112 18.96 0.33 -11.37
N PHE A 113 18.13 -0.35 -12.16
CA PHE A 113 16.93 -1.01 -11.67
C PHE A 113 17.25 -1.98 -10.52
N PHE A 114 18.12 -2.96 -10.77
CA PHE A 114 18.51 -3.98 -9.78
C PHE A 114 19.28 -3.41 -8.58
N SER A 115 19.87 -2.21 -8.69
CA SER A 115 20.53 -1.55 -7.56
C SER A 115 19.57 -0.85 -6.62
N TYR A 116 18.38 -0.45 -7.08
CA TYR A 116 17.53 0.48 -6.34
C TYR A 116 16.08 0.06 -6.15
N TYR A 117 15.55 -0.92 -6.90
CA TYR A 117 14.11 -1.20 -6.81
C TYR A 117 13.68 -1.61 -5.39
N GLY A 118 14.48 -2.40 -4.67
CA GLY A 118 14.14 -2.75 -3.29
C GLY A 118 14.26 -1.59 -2.31
N VAL A 119 15.06 -0.56 -2.58
CA VAL A 119 15.05 0.68 -1.77
C VAL A 119 13.73 1.43 -1.95
N GLY A 120 13.21 1.48 -3.18
CA GLY A 120 11.88 2.02 -3.46
C GLY A 120 10.78 1.23 -2.76
N ASP A 121 10.85 -0.10 -2.79
CA ASP A 121 9.90 -0.96 -2.09
C ASP A 121 9.94 -0.78 -0.58
N LEU A 122 11.13 -0.61 0.01
CA LEU A 122 11.27 -0.33 1.43
C LEU A 122 10.62 1.00 1.81
N PHE A 123 10.86 2.06 1.03
CA PHE A 123 10.23 3.36 1.26
C PHE A 123 8.69 3.26 1.24
N PHE A 124 8.12 2.63 0.22
CA PHE A 124 6.67 2.49 0.12
C PHE A 124 6.09 1.55 1.18
N GLY A 125 6.81 0.50 1.56
CA GLY A 125 6.42 -0.37 2.66
C GLY A 125 6.31 0.40 3.98
N LEU A 126 7.35 1.14 4.36
CA LEU A 126 7.34 1.96 5.58
C LEU A 126 6.25 3.03 5.54
N PHE A 127 5.99 3.62 4.36
CA PHE A 127 4.86 4.51 4.15
C PHE A 127 3.52 3.81 4.41
N PHE A 128 3.27 2.62 3.86
CA PHE A 128 2.04 1.87 4.11
C PHE A 128 1.87 1.54 5.59
N LEU A 129 2.94 1.11 6.27
CA LEU A 129 2.90 0.86 7.72
C LEU A 129 2.52 2.13 8.50
N TYR A 130 3.11 3.28 8.14
CA TYR A 130 2.75 4.57 8.73
C TYR A 130 1.26 4.89 8.55
N VAL A 131 0.71 4.68 7.34
CA VAL A 131 -0.71 4.91 7.05
C VAL A 131 -1.61 3.99 7.89
N VAL A 132 -1.25 2.71 8.07
CA VAL A 132 -1.98 1.76 8.91
C VAL A 132 -2.04 2.23 10.36
N ILE A 133 -0.90 2.65 10.91
CA ILE A 133 -0.81 3.13 12.30
C ILE A 133 -1.70 4.37 12.47
N ARG A 134 -1.66 5.31 11.52
CA ARG A 134 -2.50 6.51 11.54
C ARG A 134 -4.00 6.16 11.47
N ALA A 135 -4.41 5.40 10.47
CA ALA A 135 -5.82 5.06 10.25
C ALA A 135 -6.42 4.25 11.42
N THR A 136 -5.65 3.36 12.04
CA THR A 136 -6.12 2.56 13.17
C THR A 136 -6.31 3.40 14.44
N ARG A 137 -5.49 4.44 14.64
CA ARG A 137 -5.67 5.39 15.77
C ARG A 137 -6.94 6.21 15.60
N GLU A 138 -7.24 6.65 14.38
CA GLU A 138 -8.46 7.39 14.07
C GLU A 138 -9.71 6.52 14.32
N VAL A 139 -9.74 5.27 13.83
CA VAL A 139 -10.88 4.34 14.07
C VAL A 139 -11.15 4.13 15.56
N LYS A 140 -10.10 3.83 16.35
CA LYS A 140 -10.24 3.63 17.80
C LYS A 140 -10.76 4.88 18.53
N SER A 141 -10.39 6.06 18.05
CA SER A 141 -10.86 7.31 18.65
C SER A 141 -12.35 7.56 18.41
N VAL A 142 -12.86 7.20 17.23
CA VAL A 142 -14.29 7.32 16.89
C VAL A 142 -15.11 6.29 17.66
N GLU A 143 -14.69 5.02 17.68
CA GLU A 143 -15.38 3.95 18.44
C GLU A 143 -15.51 4.31 19.93
N LYS A 144 -14.45 4.86 20.53
CA LYS A 144 -14.44 5.29 21.93
C LYS A 144 -15.43 6.44 22.21
N VAL A 145 -15.68 7.31 21.24
CA VAL A 145 -16.63 8.43 21.38
C VAL A 145 -18.06 7.98 21.15
N GLU A 146 -18.30 7.08 20.20
CA GLU A 146 -19.64 6.61 19.84
C GLU A 146 -20.23 5.63 20.88
N GLN A 147 -19.42 4.76 21.51
CA GLN A 147 -19.88 3.84 22.55
C GLN A 147 -20.69 4.49 23.69
N PRO A 148 -20.18 5.50 24.41
CA PRO A 148 -20.91 6.15 25.49
C PRO A 148 -22.07 7.06 25.03
N ALA A 149 -22.15 7.38 23.73
CA ALA A 149 -23.30 8.07 23.15
C ALA A 149 -24.44 7.09 22.83
N GLN A 150 -24.11 5.91 22.31
CA GLN A 150 -25.08 4.83 22.07
C GLN A 150 -25.65 4.26 23.37
N GLU A 151 -24.82 4.05 24.40
CA GLU A 151 -25.28 3.60 25.71
C GLU A 151 -26.30 4.57 26.33
N ARG A 152 -26.02 5.88 26.31
CA ARG A 152 -26.96 6.91 26.79
C ARG A 152 -28.27 6.95 25.99
N ALA A 153 -28.20 6.87 24.66
CA ALA A 153 -29.41 6.85 23.83
C ALA A 153 -30.28 5.61 24.07
N THR A 154 -29.67 4.49 24.49
CA THR A 154 -30.39 3.24 24.81
C THR A 154 -31.02 3.30 26.21
N GLU A 155 -30.37 3.98 27.16
CA GLU A 155 -30.85 4.15 28.54
C GLU A 155 -32.03 5.16 28.64
N GLU A 156 -32.07 6.18 27.79
CA GLU A 156 -33.18 7.16 27.74
C GLU A 156 -34.45 6.64 27.02
N ALA A 157 -34.35 5.56 26.24
CA ALA A 157 -35.44 5.03 25.42
C ALA A 157 -36.65 4.41 26.17
N PRO A 158 -36.56 3.88 27.41
CA PRO A 158 -37.73 3.34 28.12
C PRO A 158 -38.56 4.42 28.82
N VAL A 159 -37.97 5.55 29.23
CA VAL A 159 -38.61 6.53 30.12
C VAL A 159 -39.74 7.31 29.43
N ALA A 160 -39.70 7.43 28.10
CA ALA A 160 -40.71 8.17 27.34
C ALA A 160 -42.01 7.39 27.08
N LYS A 161 -42.08 6.08 27.36
CA LYS A 161 -43.27 5.25 27.06
C LYS A 161 -44.26 5.07 28.21
N GLU A 162 -43.97 5.57 29.41
CA GLU A 162 -44.83 5.37 30.59
C GLU A 162 -45.71 6.58 30.96
N ARG A 163 -45.65 7.68 30.19
CA ARG A 163 -46.55 8.84 30.38
C ARG A 163 -47.77 8.73 29.47
N ILE A 164 -48.62 7.74 29.71
CA ILE A 164 -50.02 7.76 29.24
C ILE A 164 -50.86 8.17 30.44
N GLU A 165 -51.39 9.38 30.37
CA GLU A 165 -52.15 10.04 31.44
C GLU A 165 -53.45 9.29 31.78
N PRO A 166 -53.89 9.28 33.06
CA PRO A 166 -55.18 8.72 33.42
C PRO A 166 -56.30 9.64 32.90
N THR A 167 -57.04 9.17 31.90
CA THR A 167 -58.32 9.76 31.50
C THR A 167 -59.33 9.60 32.63
N PHE A 168 -59.70 10.73 33.24
CA PHE A 168 -60.90 10.89 34.07
C PHE A 168 -62.12 11.17 33.20
#